data_AF-A0A7C2TGD6-F1
#
_entry.id   AF-A0A7C2TGD6-F1
#
_cell.length_a   1.000
_cell.length_b   1.000
_cell.length_c   1.000
_cell.angle_alpha   90.00
_cell.angle_beta   90.00
_cell.angle_gamma   90.00
#
_symmetry.space_group_name_H-M   'P 1'
#
loop_
_entity.id
_entity.type
_entity.pdbx_description
1 polymer ?
#
loop_
_entity_poly.entity_id
_entity_poly.type
_entity_poly.pdbx_seq_one_letter_code
_entity_poly.pdbx_strand_id
1 'polypeptide(L)' 'MIPGLLGFLTGAVIFGLTYEKVFPKISALANLGSVSLPELWNLNPYLVILLFTLISLFLFYLIDRSGLYRKKKVG' A
#
# COMPACT_ATOMS: atom_id res chain seq x y z
N MET A 1 24.06 10.40 12.22
CA MET A 1 22.62 10.78 12.18
C MET A 1 22.34 12.01 11.32
N ILE A 2 23.29 12.94 11.15
CA ILE A 2 23.15 14.15 10.30
C ILE A 2 23.16 13.90 8.77
N PRO A 3 23.87 12.90 8.20
CA PRO A 3 23.96 12.74 6.74
C PRO A 3 22.63 12.45 6.04
N GLY A 4 21.74 11.68 6.69
CA GLY A 4 20.45 11.30 6.11
C GLY A 4 19.49 12.48 5.95
N LEU A 5 19.48 13.41 6.91
CA LEU A 5 18.63 14.60 6.84
C LEU A 5 19.11 15.56 5.75
N LEU A 6 20.42 15.77 5.62
CA LEU A 6 20.98 16.63 4.57
C LEU A 6 20.78 16.03 3.17
N GLY A 7 20.92 14.71 3.02
CA GLY A 7 20.60 14.00 1.77
C GLY A 7 19.12 14.13 1.40
N PHE A 8 18.23 13.97 2.38
CA PHE A 8 16.79 14.17 2.19
C PHE A 8 16.46 15.61 1.75
N LEU A 9 17.00 16.62 2.44
CA LEU A 9 16.76 18.03 2.11
C LEU A 9 17.31 18.40 0.73
N THR A 10 18.50 17.90 0.39
CA THR A 10 19.09 18.10 -0.95
C THR A 10 18.22 17.47 -2.03
N GLY A 11 17.74 16.25 -1.81
CA GLY A 11 16.80 15.58 -2.71
C GLY A 11 15.48 16.33 -2.85
N ALA A 12 14.93 16.86 -1.75
CA ALA A 12 13.70 17.65 -1.75
C ALA A 12 13.85 18.96 -2.53
N VAL A 13 14.99 19.64 -2.41
CA VAL A 13 15.28 20.86 -3.18
C VAL A 13 15.41 20.54 -4.67
N ILE A 14 16.16 19.50 -5.04
CA ILE A 14 16.32 19.07 -6.45
C ILE A 14 14.96 18.66 -7.03
N PHE A 15 14.14 17.93 -6.26
CA PHE A 15 12.78 17.55 -6.66
C PHE A 15 11.88 18.78 -6.82
N GLY A 16 11.93 19.74 -5.91
CA GLY A 16 11.20 21.00 -6.00
C GLY A 16 11.56 21.82 -7.24
N LEU A 17 12.85 21.93 -7.56
CA LEU A 17 13.33 22.63 -8.76
C LEU A 17 12.97 21.93 -10.07
N THR A 18 12.75 20.61 -10.03
CA THR A 18 12.32 19.81 -11.18
C THR A 18 10.82 19.52 -11.16
N TYR A 19 10.08 20.07 -10.19
CA TYR A 19 8.68 19.76 -9.94
C TYR A 19 7.82 20.02 -11.17
N GLU A 20 7.98 21.16 -11.84
CA GLU A 20 7.21 21.48 -13.05
C GLU A 20 7.39 20.47 -14.20
N LYS A 21 8.53 19.76 -14.26
CA LYS A 21 8.81 18.75 -15.29
C LYS A 21 8.29 17.36 -14.92
N VAL A 22 8.24 17.05 -13.63
CA VAL A 22 7.87 15.72 -13.12
C VAL A 22 6.38 15.66 -12.74
N PHE A 23 5.85 16.75 -12.19
CA PHE A 23 4.48 16.87 -11.73
C PHE A 23 3.41 16.59 -12.79
N PRO A 24 3.52 17.01 -14.07
CA PRO A 24 2.51 16.70 -15.08
C PRO A 24 2.37 15.19 -15.33
N LYS A 25 3.49 14.46 -15.32
CA LYS A 25 3.51 13.01 -15.54
C LYS A 25 2.99 12.25 -14.32
N ILE A 26 3.35 12.70 -13.11
CA ILE A 26 2.85 12.10 -11.88
C ILE A 26 1.37 12.42 -11.69
N SER A 27 0.92 13.65 -11.96
CA SER A 27 -0.47 14.07 -11.77
C SER A 27 -1.44 13.36 -12.73
N ALA A 28 -0.99 13.06 -13.95
CA ALA A 28 -1.77 12.23 -14.87
C ALA A 28 -2.03 10.81 -14.31
N LEU A 29 -1.05 10.24 -13.60
CA LEU A 29 -1.19 8.96 -12.90
C LEU A 29 -1.94 9.12 -11.57
N ALA A 30 -1.77 10.23 -10.86
CA ALA A 30 -2.41 10.51 -9.57
C ALA A 30 -3.90 10.87 -9.70
N ASN A 31 -4.36 11.31 -10.88
CA ASN A 31 -5.79 11.38 -11.22
C ASN A 31 -6.47 9.98 -11.21
N LEU A 32 -5.70 8.88 -11.17
CA LEU A 32 -6.20 7.52 -10.91
C LEU A 32 -6.15 7.14 -9.42
N GLY A 33 -5.51 7.96 -8.58
CA GLY A 33 -5.39 7.72 -7.14
C GLY A 33 -6.59 8.20 -6.34
N SER A 34 -7.44 9.05 -6.91
CA SER A 34 -8.69 9.50 -6.30
C SER A 34 -9.81 8.47 -6.42
N VAL A 35 -9.65 7.43 -7.24
CA VAL A 35 -10.65 6.38 -7.44
C VAL A 35 -10.33 5.17 -6.58
N SER A 36 -11.26 4.82 -5.70
CA SER A 36 -11.15 3.61 -4.88
C SER A 36 -11.63 2.37 -5.66
N LEU A 37 -11.18 1.17 -5.30
CA LEU A 37 -11.67 -0.09 -5.91
C LEU A 37 -13.22 -0.18 -5.92
N PRO A 38 -13.94 0.20 -4.85
CA PRO A 38 -15.39 0.29 -4.88
C PRO A 38 -15.93 1.24 -5.96
N GLU A 39 -15.32 2.41 -6.14
CA GLU A 39 -15.75 3.39 -7.15
C GLU A 39 -15.49 2.91 -8.58
N LEU A 40 -14.36 2.24 -8.82
CA LEU A 40 -14.04 1.65 -10.13
C LEU A 40 -15.05 0.58 -10.57
N TRP A 41 -15.60 -0.17 -9.62
CA TRP A 41 -16.58 -1.23 -9.88
C TRP A 41 -18.03 -0.82 -9.56
N ASN A 42 -18.26 0.45 -9.22
CA ASN A 42 -19.56 0.97 -8.79
C ASN A 42 -20.22 0.10 -7.70
N LEU A 43 -19.42 -0.31 -6.71
CA LEU A 43 -19.83 -1.13 -5.58
C LEU A 43 -19.94 -0.28 -4.31
N ASN A 44 -20.81 -0.71 -3.40
CA ASN A 44 -20.84 -0.14 -2.06
C ASN A 44 -19.50 -0.42 -1.34
N PRO A 45 -18.77 0.60 -0.84
CA PRO A 45 -17.49 0.43 -0.17
C PRO A 45 -17.50 -0.58 0.98
N TYR A 46 -18.62 -0.68 1.72
CA TYR A 46 -18.76 -1.63 2.82
C TYR A 46 -18.73 -3.10 2.34
N LEU A 47 -19.17 -3.39 1.12
CA LEU A 47 -19.11 -4.75 0.56
C LEU A 47 -17.68 -5.18 0.29
N VAL A 48 -16.84 -4.28 -0.22
CA VAL A 48 -15.42 -4.55 -0.49
C VAL A 48 -14.67 -4.76 0.84
N ILE A 49 -14.97 -3.93 1.85
CA ILE A 49 -14.42 -4.08 3.20
C ILE A 49 -14.83 -5.43 3.81
N LEU A 50 -16.12 -5.79 3.71
CA LEU A 50 -16.65 -7.04 4.23
C LEU A 50 -16.00 -8.23 3.54
N LEU A 51 -15.90 -8.20 2.21
CA LEU A 51 -15.26 -9.25 1.42
C LEU A 51 -13.78 -9.43 1.82
N PHE A 52 -13.03 -8.33 1.90
CA PHE A 52 -11.63 -8.36 2.32
C PHE A 52 -11.46 -8.91 3.74
N THR A 53 -12.37 -8.55 4.64
CA THR A 53 -12.40 -9.05 6.02
C THR A 53 -12.66 -10.55 6.05
N LEU A 54 -13.65 -11.04 5.29
CA LEU A 54 -13.97 -12.47 5.19
C LEU A 54 -12.82 -13.27 4.59
N ILE A 55 -12.17 -12.79 3.53
CA ILE A 55 -11.01 -13.45 2.91
C ILE A 55 -9.86 -13.52 3.92
N SER A 56 -9.58 -12.42 4.63
CA SER A 56 -8.52 -12.38 5.64
C SER A 56 -8.79 -13.35 6.79
N LEU A 57 -10.02 -13.38 7.31
CA LEU A 57 -10.43 -14.34 8.34
C LEU A 57 -10.36 -15.78 7.84
N PHE A 58 -10.79 -16.03 6.60
CA PHE A 58 -10.70 -17.35 5.98
C PHE A 58 -9.25 -17.81 5.82
N LEU A 59 -8.35 -16.92 5.40
CA LEU A 59 -6.92 -17.22 5.32
C LEU A 59 -6.32 -17.51 6.68
N PHE A 60 -6.62 -16.71 7.71
CA PHE A 60 -6.17 -16.99 9.08
C PHE A 60 -6.71 -18.32 9.59
N TYR A 61 -7.98 -18.61 9.32
CA TYR A 61 -8.59 -19.90 9.65
C TYR A 61 -7.91 -21.06 8.93
N LEU A 62 -7.58 -20.91 7.64
CA LEU A 62 -6.86 -21.93 6.90
C LEU A 62 -5.45 -22.12 7.44
N ILE A 63 -4.71 -21.06 7.80
CA ILE A 63 -3.37 -21.16 8.38
C ILE A 63 -3.41 -21.89 9.74
N ASP A 64 -4.39 -21.54 10.58
CA ASP A 64 -4.60 -22.17 11.87
C ASP A 64 -4.96 -23.66 11.71
N ARG A 65 -5.90 -23.97 10.79
CA ARG A 65 -6.37 -25.33 10.54
C ARG A 65 -5.40 -26.19 9.75
N SER A 66 -4.62 -25.62 8.83
CA SER A 66 -3.65 -26.35 8.01
C SER A 66 -2.38 -26.69 8.81
N GLY A 67 -2.29 -26.30 10.08
CA GLY A 67 -1.18 -26.66 10.95
C GLY A 67 0.16 -26.13 10.44
N LEU A 68 0.18 -25.02 9.70
CA LEU A 68 1.41 -24.36 9.20
C LEU A 68 2.22 -23.68 10.33
N TYR A 69 1.99 -24.07 11.59
CA TYR A 69 2.95 -23.91 12.65
C TYR A 69 4.16 -24.80 12.33
N ARG A 70 5.25 -24.18 11.85
CA ARG A 70 6.56 -24.79 11.87
C ARG A 70 6.81 -25.29 13.30
N LYS A 71 6.74 -26.61 13.52
CA LYS A 71 7.14 -27.22 14.79
C LYS A 71 8.55 -26.73 15.07
N LYS A 72 8.70 -25.87 16.08
CA LYS A 72 10.00 -25.51 16.62
C LYS A 72 10.58 -26.83 17.16
N LYS A 73 11.49 -27.47 16.42
CA LYS A 73 12.36 -28.50 17.01
C LYS A 73 13.22 -27.76 18.03
N VAL A 74 12.81 -27.83 19.28
CA VAL A 74 13.71 -27.70 20.41
C VAL A 74 14.12 -29.13 20.72
N GLY A 75 15.39 -29.41 20.50
CA GLY A 75 16.04 -30.71 20.62
C GLY A 75 17.45 -30.58 20.11
#